data_AF-A0A9D6N5L6-F1
#
_entry.id   AF-A0A9D6N5L6-F1
#
_cell.length_a   1.000
_cell.length_b   1.000
_cell.length_c   1.000
_cell.angle_alpha   90.00
_cell.angle_beta   90.00
_cell.angle_gamma   90.00
#
_symmetry.space_group_name_H-M   'P 1'
#
loop_
_entity.id
_entity.type
_entity.pdbx_description
1 polymer ?
#
loop_
_entity_poly.entity_id
_entity_poly.type
_entity_poly.pdbx_seq_one_letter_code
_entity_poly.pdbx_strand_id
1 'polypeptide(L)'
;MRAAQPTRQPPARRHAPAARPVGDTVRLTHERPSSLDPSTLREAYRVASDEPANPPLSAQNQNQNQTVGAPPAAPGPSEIDQKQQLERWRIVQELQTKIFEQHQEIPPAMARTWDRPPIPSGPLAPSIFDGNGRPRPEENPPYHTQGRALGGQMPETARRRLEEIGVSAEQTDRVREELNRNAIDPRTNVLEAMSRNRVLGIGESHIDPNPERDFLRQMLPALRKAGATHLAVEMPAQTQPLLDEFSRTGKIDRNRLPSGLRPDDYMDVLNQARLQGLKLVAVDPNQALGRGRDGAMAREIGRILDADPKNKVVFFVGQEHLDRDRGFAAAPLLAKMGHSIHTVASHSNEHFFDQLTDLTADSRSAFAVRTGSAPHLSRLYQSPILARGERPIDTSRWGDFDTLMFFPKEFPEN
;
A
#
# COMPACT_ATOMS: atom_id res chain seq x y z
N MET A 1 62.06 46.73 31.87
CA MET A 1 61.63 45.78 32.93
C MET A 1 60.26 45.26 32.56
N ARG A 2 60.19 44.03 32.03
CA ARG A 2 58.93 43.40 31.58
C ARG A 2 58.38 42.52 32.71
N ALA A 3 57.13 42.75 33.07
CA ALA A 3 56.40 42.01 34.10
C ALA A 3 56.06 40.59 33.61
N ALA A 4 56.27 39.61 34.48
CA ALA A 4 55.97 38.20 34.27
C ALA A 4 54.46 37.93 34.42
N GLN A 5 53.91 37.10 33.52
CA GLN A 5 52.56 36.53 33.63
C GLN A 5 52.64 35.21 34.44
N PRO A 6 51.69 34.94 35.35
CA PRO A 6 51.65 33.68 36.09
C PRO A 6 51.03 32.54 35.27
N THR A 7 51.69 31.38 35.36
CA THR A 7 51.32 30.08 34.80
C THR A 7 50.01 29.55 35.40
N ARG A 8 49.06 29.15 34.54
CA ARG A 8 47.83 28.43 34.93
C ARG A 8 48.13 26.96 35.18
N GLN A 9 47.75 26.46 36.37
CA GLN A 9 47.72 25.03 36.69
C GLN A 9 46.55 24.33 35.97
N PRO A 10 46.72 23.08 35.51
CA PRO A 10 45.62 22.28 34.97
C PRO A 10 44.71 21.72 36.08
N PRO A 11 43.40 21.57 35.83
CA PRO A 11 42.46 21.07 36.83
C PRO A 11 42.60 19.55 37.07
N ALA A 12 42.36 19.17 38.33
CA ALA A 12 42.44 17.82 38.85
C ALA A 12 41.47 16.84 38.16
N ARG A 13 41.97 15.62 37.87
CA ARG A 13 41.18 14.48 37.39
C ARG A 13 40.17 14.06 38.45
N ARG A 14 38.88 14.07 38.10
CA ARG A 14 37.82 13.45 38.91
C ARG A 14 37.79 11.94 38.64
N HIS A 15 37.85 11.15 39.72
CA HIS A 15 37.69 9.70 39.70
C HIS A 15 36.23 9.33 39.39
N ALA A 16 36.04 8.35 38.50
CA ALA A 16 34.76 7.72 38.21
C ALA A 16 34.32 6.79 39.37
N PRO A 17 33.03 6.73 39.73
CA PRO A 17 32.55 5.80 40.73
C PRO A 17 32.45 4.36 40.17
N ALA A 18 32.79 3.41 41.02
CA ALA A 18 32.82 1.98 40.75
C ALA A 18 31.44 1.39 40.40
N ALA A 19 31.43 0.46 39.45
CA ALA A 19 30.26 -0.32 39.05
C ALA A 19 29.78 -1.22 40.19
N ARG A 20 28.45 -1.27 40.38
CA ARG A 20 27.78 -2.22 41.29
C ARG A 20 27.52 -3.57 40.59
N PRO A 21 27.52 -4.69 41.33
CA PRO A 21 27.34 -6.02 40.76
C PRO A 21 25.89 -6.26 40.31
N VAL A 22 25.76 -6.93 39.16
CA VAL A 22 24.51 -7.38 38.55
C VAL A 22 24.02 -8.61 39.32
N GLY A 23 22.80 -8.53 39.86
CA GLY A 23 22.10 -9.65 40.49
C GLY A 23 21.30 -10.48 39.46
N ASP A 24 21.36 -11.79 39.67
CA ASP A 24 20.44 -12.89 39.33
C ASP A 24 19.57 -12.79 38.07
N THR A 25 19.94 -13.65 37.12
CA THR A 25 19.21 -13.94 35.88
C THR A 25 18.03 -14.88 36.18
N VAL A 26 16.80 -14.35 36.12
CA VAL A 26 15.58 -15.16 36.07
C VAL A 26 15.45 -15.74 34.65
N ARG A 27 15.62 -17.07 34.51
CA ARG A 27 15.26 -17.80 33.28
C ARG A 27 13.73 -17.86 33.18
N LEU A 28 13.16 -17.02 32.32
CA LEU A 28 11.79 -17.21 31.82
C LEU A 28 11.85 -18.15 30.60
N THR A 29 11.31 -19.35 30.75
CA THR A 29 11.03 -20.25 29.62
C THR A 29 9.81 -19.73 28.89
N HIS A 30 10.00 -19.15 27.71
CA HIS A 30 8.90 -18.88 26.78
C HIS A 30 8.44 -20.19 26.16
N GLU A 31 7.28 -20.69 26.59
CA GLU A 31 6.51 -21.65 25.79
C GLU A 31 5.96 -20.91 24.57
N ARG A 32 6.22 -21.45 23.37
CA ARG A 32 5.64 -20.96 22.12
C ARG A 32 4.14 -21.28 22.14
N PRO A 33 3.25 -20.34 21.75
CA PRO A 33 1.87 -20.72 21.49
C PRO A 33 1.83 -21.70 20.32
N SER A 34 1.04 -22.76 20.49
CA SER A 34 0.87 -23.86 19.54
C SER A 34 0.42 -23.33 18.18
N SER A 35 1.23 -23.56 17.16
CA SER A 35 0.84 -23.39 15.76
C SER A 35 -0.44 -24.18 15.48
N LEU A 36 -1.41 -23.54 14.83
CA LEU A 36 -2.60 -24.23 14.30
C LEU A 36 -2.17 -25.47 13.49
N ASP A 37 -2.85 -26.58 13.74
CA ASP A 37 -2.58 -27.83 13.04
C ASP A 37 -2.79 -27.64 11.52
N PRO A 38 -1.79 -27.94 10.68
CA PRO A 38 -1.91 -27.92 9.23
C PRO A 38 -3.08 -28.77 8.67
N SER A 39 -3.65 -29.70 9.45
CA SER A 39 -4.84 -30.45 9.06
C SER A 39 -6.13 -29.61 9.12
N THR A 40 -6.27 -28.73 10.12
CA THR A 40 -7.42 -27.83 10.29
C THR A 40 -7.48 -26.78 9.19
N LEU A 41 -6.32 -26.24 8.79
CA LEU A 41 -6.24 -25.35 7.63
C LEU A 41 -6.63 -26.09 6.33
N ARG A 42 -6.18 -27.34 6.15
CA ARG A 42 -6.54 -28.14 4.96
C ARG A 42 -8.03 -28.46 4.87
N GLU A 43 -8.68 -28.77 5.98
CA GLU A 43 -10.13 -29.06 5.99
C GLU A 43 -10.94 -27.81 5.66
N ALA A 44 -10.54 -26.64 6.18
CA ALA A 44 -11.17 -25.36 5.87
C ALA A 44 -11.04 -24.98 4.37
N TYR A 45 -9.90 -25.29 3.74
CA TYR A 45 -9.71 -25.08 2.31
C TYR A 45 -10.52 -26.06 1.44
N ARG A 46 -10.59 -27.35 1.82
CA ARG A 46 -11.35 -28.36 1.07
C ARG A 46 -12.84 -28.04 0.97
N VAL A 47 -13.43 -27.53 2.05
CA VAL A 47 -14.86 -27.17 2.07
C VAL A 47 -15.18 -25.97 1.16
N ALA A 48 -14.18 -25.13 0.86
CA ALA A 48 -14.35 -23.94 0.03
C ALA A 48 -14.27 -24.22 -1.48
N SER A 49 -13.62 -25.31 -1.92
CA SER A 49 -13.28 -25.52 -3.34
C SER A 49 -14.21 -26.45 -4.15
N ASP A 50 -15.18 -27.09 -3.53
CA ASP A 50 -16.21 -27.90 -4.22
C ASP A 50 -17.36 -27.00 -4.77
N GLU A 51 -17.15 -26.33 -5.92
CA GLU A 51 -18.20 -25.59 -6.65
C GLU A 51 -18.12 -25.77 -8.19
N PRO A 52 -19.26 -25.95 -8.91
CA PRO A 52 -19.32 -25.90 -10.37
C PRO A 52 -19.50 -24.46 -10.92
N ALA A 53 -18.94 -24.21 -12.11
CA ALA A 53 -18.82 -22.88 -12.72
C ALA A 53 -20.10 -22.31 -13.34
N ASN A 54 -20.37 -21.01 -13.10
CA ASN A 54 -21.41 -20.22 -13.78
C ASN A 54 -20.88 -19.49 -15.05
N PRO A 55 -21.74 -19.30 -16.09
CA PRO A 55 -21.39 -18.58 -17.33
C PRO A 55 -21.51 -17.04 -17.22
N PRO A 56 -20.89 -16.27 -18.12
CA PRO A 56 -20.79 -14.80 -18.01
C PRO A 56 -22.07 -14.06 -18.43
N LEU A 57 -22.41 -13.01 -17.67
CA LEU A 57 -23.53 -12.10 -17.93
C LEU A 57 -23.13 -10.98 -18.90
N SER A 58 -23.72 -10.97 -20.08
CA SER A 58 -23.87 -9.77 -20.92
C SER A 58 -25.34 -9.61 -21.29
N ALA A 59 -25.76 -8.34 -21.44
CA ALA A 59 -27.07 -7.84 -21.86
C ALA A 59 -28.12 -7.57 -20.75
N GLN A 60 -28.10 -6.34 -20.22
CA GLN A 60 -29.32 -5.61 -19.86
C GLN A 60 -29.19 -4.13 -20.26
N ASN A 61 -29.52 -3.84 -21.51
CA ASN A 61 -30.20 -2.60 -21.89
C ASN A 61 -30.62 -2.68 -23.36
N GLN A 62 -31.91 -2.93 -23.61
CA GLN A 62 -32.69 -2.26 -24.67
C GLN A 62 -34.15 -2.72 -24.64
N ASN A 63 -35.03 -1.73 -24.75
CA ASN A 63 -36.47 -1.84 -24.68
C ASN A 63 -37.05 -2.04 -26.10
N GLN A 64 -37.92 -3.05 -26.23
CA GLN A 64 -39.03 -3.22 -27.18
C GLN A 64 -38.84 -2.83 -28.67
N ASN A 65 -38.68 -3.82 -29.55
CA ASN A 65 -39.74 -4.19 -30.51
C ASN A 65 -39.42 -5.47 -31.31
N GLN A 66 -40.45 -6.31 -31.41
CA GLN A 66 -40.71 -7.38 -32.39
C GLN A 66 -39.88 -8.69 -32.36
N THR A 67 -40.66 -9.76 -32.33
CA THR A 67 -40.40 -11.20 -32.23
C THR A 67 -39.72 -11.81 -33.46
N VAL A 68 -38.58 -12.49 -33.27
CA VAL A 68 -38.30 -13.87 -33.74
C VAL A 68 -37.33 -14.53 -32.74
N GLY A 69 -37.57 -15.79 -32.39
CA GLY A 69 -37.05 -16.51 -31.22
C GLY A 69 -35.53 -16.47 -30.96
N ALA A 70 -35.19 -16.02 -29.75
CA ALA A 70 -33.91 -16.32 -29.11
C ALA A 70 -34.07 -17.49 -28.12
N PRO A 71 -33.05 -18.34 -27.94
CA PRO A 71 -33.08 -19.43 -26.96
C PRO A 71 -33.22 -18.89 -25.52
N PRO A 72 -33.81 -19.66 -24.59
CA PRO A 72 -34.00 -19.22 -23.21
C PRO A 72 -32.65 -18.92 -22.55
N ALA A 73 -32.57 -17.77 -21.87
CA ALA A 73 -31.43 -17.42 -21.04
C ALA A 73 -31.20 -18.51 -19.98
N ALA A 74 -29.93 -18.83 -19.72
CA ALA A 74 -29.56 -19.73 -18.64
C ALA A 74 -30.17 -19.23 -17.32
N PRO A 75 -30.73 -20.12 -16.47
CA PRO A 75 -31.24 -19.70 -15.18
C PRO A 75 -30.10 -19.06 -14.37
N GLY A 76 -30.37 -17.88 -13.80
CA GLY A 76 -29.47 -17.27 -12.85
C GLY A 76 -29.25 -18.18 -11.64
N PRO A 77 -28.17 -17.97 -10.86
CA PRO A 77 -27.92 -18.76 -9.66
C PRO A 77 -29.13 -18.73 -8.75
N SER A 78 -29.52 -19.90 -8.24
CA SER A 78 -30.70 -20.03 -7.40
C SER A 78 -30.56 -19.17 -6.14
N GLU A 79 -31.67 -18.82 -5.50
CA GLU A 79 -31.64 -18.10 -4.21
C GLU A 79 -30.83 -18.87 -3.14
N ILE A 80 -30.77 -20.20 -3.27
CA ILE A 80 -29.95 -21.09 -2.45
C ILE A 80 -28.46 -20.84 -2.71
N ASP A 81 -28.04 -20.73 -3.98
CA ASP A 81 -26.64 -20.46 -4.35
C ASP A 81 -26.17 -19.08 -3.85
N GLN A 82 -27.03 -18.06 -3.93
CA GLN A 82 -26.71 -16.73 -3.43
C GLN A 82 -26.57 -16.69 -1.90
N LYS A 83 -27.45 -17.39 -1.18
CA LYS A 83 -27.37 -17.52 0.29
C LYS A 83 -26.11 -18.28 0.72
N GLN A 84 -25.73 -19.32 -0.02
CA GLN A 84 -24.50 -20.07 0.26
C GLN A 84 -23.24 -19.25 -0.01
N GLN A 85 -23.20 -18.46 -1.09
CA GLN A 85 -22.10 -17.55 -1.36
C GLN A 85 -21.94 -16.47 -0.29
N LEU A 86 -23.05 -15.88 0.18
CA LEU A 86 -23.03 -14.91 1.28
C LEU A 86 -22.54 -15.52 2.59
N GLU A 87 -22.97 -16.75 2.92
CA GLU A 87 -22.51 -17.43 4.13
C GLU A 87 -21.03 -17.80 4.06
N ARG A 88 -20.53 -18.25 2.89
CA ARG A 88 -19.10 -18.50 2.69
C ARG A 88 -18.27 -17.23 2.84
N TRP A 89 -18.74 -16.11 2.29
CA TRP A 89 -18.09 -14.81 2.44
C TRP A 89 -18.07 -14.36 3.91
N ARG A 90 -19.16 -14.59 4.65
CA ARG A 90 -19.25 -14.34 6.10
C ARG A 90 -18.17 -15.13 6.86
N ILE A 91 -17.99 -16.41 6.53
CA ILE A 91 -16.99 -17.28 7.19
C ILE A 91 -15.56 -16.80 6.93
N VAL A 92 -15.21 -16.43 5.68
CA VAL A 92 -13.88 -15.88 5.36
C VAL A 92 -13.59 -14.61 6.17
N GLN A 93 -14.58 -13.72 6.27
CA GLN A 93 -14.45 -12.49 7.06
C GLN A 93 -14.31 -12.75 8.56
N GLU A 94 -15.06 -13.71 9.11
CA GLU A 94 -14.92 -14.11 10.51
C GLU A 94 -13.54 -14.71 10.80
N LEU A 95 -12.97 -15.48 9.89
CA LEU A 95 -11.62 -16.03 10.02
C LEU A 95 -10.56 -14.93 9.96
N GLN A 96 -10.68 -13.98 9.03
CA GLN A 96 -9.79 -12.82 8.95
C GLN A 96 -9.85 -11.98 10.23
N THR A 97 -11.05 -11.74 10.75
CA THR A 97 -11.26 -11.01 12.01
C THR A 97 -10.63 -11.77 13.19
N LYS A 98 -10.82 -13.09 13.29
CA LYS A 98 -10.22 -13.90 14.37
C LYS A 98 -8.70 -13.96 14.31
N ILE A 99 -8.11 -14.05 13.11
CA ILE A 99 -6.66 -13.98 12.93
C ILE A 99 -6.17 -12.61 13.40
N PHE A 100 -6.86 -11.54 13.00
CA PHE A 100 -6.53 -10.19 13.42
C PHE A 100 -6.63 -10.00 14.94
N GLU A 101 -7.71 -10.47 15.58
CA GLU A 101 -7.90 -10.42 17.04
C GLU A 101 -6.86 -11.25 17.80
N GLN A 102 -6.49 -12.44 17.31
CA GLN A 102 -5.44 -13.27 17.93
C GLN A 102 -4.07 -12.59 17.92
N HIS A 103 -3.82 -11.68 16.98
CA HIS A 103 -2.60 -10.88 16.94
C HIS A 103 -2.69 -9.56 17.76
N GLN A 104 -3.83 -9.26 18.41
CA GLN A 104 -4.03 -8.05 19.22
C GLN A 104 -3.74 -8.19 20.72
N GLU A 105 -3.46 -9.38 21.25
CA GLU A 105 -3.11 -9.56 22.66
C GLU A 105 -1.65 -9.16 22.96
N ILE A 106 -1.32 -7.88 22.76
CA ILE A 106 -0.13 -7.25 23.35
C ILE A 106 -0.58 -6.51 24.62
N PRO A 107 -0.04 -6.81 25.82
CA PRO A 107 -0.52 -6.22 27.07
C PRO A 107 -0.43 -4.68 27.10
N PRO A 108 -1.39 -3.96 27.71
CA PRO A 108 -1.44 -2.49 27.77
C PRO A 108 -0.32 -1.79 28.56
N ALA A 109 0.63 -2.53 29.13
CA ALA A 109 1.58 -2.01 30.12
C ALA A 109 2.76 -1.18 29.53
N MET A 110 2.74 -0.87 28.24
CA MET A 110 3.81 -0.08 27.59
C MET A 110 3.35 1.22 26.91
N ALA A 111 2.13 1.71 27.19
CA ALA A 111 1.68 3.02 26.73
C ALA A 111 2.38 4.15 27.52
N ARG A 112 3.66 4.39 27.22
CA ARG A 112 4.35 5.63 27.62
C ARG A 112 3.78 6.77 26.78
N THR A 113 3.42 7.87 27.43
CA THR A 113 3.22 9.16 26.75
C THR A 113 4.55 9.59 26.13
N TRP A 114 4.70 9.40 24.83
CA TRP A 114 5.90 9.80 24.09
C TRP A 114 5.76 11.27 23.67
N ASP A 115 6.13 12.19 24.56
CA ASP A 115 6.52 13.53 24.14
C ASP A 115 7.88 13.43 23.44
N ARG A 116 7.88 13.21 22.11
CA ARG A 116 9.10 13.47 21.33
C ARG A 116 9.45 14.96 21.52
N PRO A 117 10.72 15.31 21.81
CA PRO A 117 11.12 16.71 21.82
C PRO A 117 10.78 17.33 20.45
N PRO A 118 10.41 18.62 20.41
CA PRO A 118 10.14 19.30 19.15
C PRO A 118 11.32 19.07 18.21
N ILE A 119 11.03 18.62 16.98
CA ILE A 119 12.02 18.54 15.91
C ILE A 119 12.65 19.93 15.83
N PRO A 120 13.98 20.08 16.05
CA PRO A 120 14.59 21.39 15.98
C PRO A 120 14.29 21.98 14.61
N SER A 121 13.81 23.21 14.58
CA SER A 121 13.65 24.01 13.37
C SER A 121 15.03 24.33 12.79
N GLY A 122 15.70 23.30 12.28
CA GLY A 122 16.87 23.44 11.43
C GLY A 122 16.48 24.10 10.11
N PRO A 123 17.45 24.66 9.37
CA PRO A 123 17.18 25.18 8.04
C PRO A 123 16.49 24.10 7.20
N LEU A 124 15.40 24.47 6.54
CA LEU A 124 14.72 23.60 5.57
C LEU A 124 15.79 22.99 4.65
N ALA A 125 15.74 21.67 4.46
CA ALA A 125 16.61 20.99 3.52
C ALA A 125 16.62 21.75 2.18
N PRO A 126 17.79 21.89 1.52
CA PRO A 126 17.87 22.56 0.23
C PRO A 126 16.82 22.00 -0.73
N SER A 127 16.22 22.89 -1.53
CA SER A 127 15.16 22.49 -2.46
C SER A 127 15.71 21.46 -3.42
N ILE A 128 15.19 20.23 -3.36
CA ILE A 128 15.39 19.17 -4.38
C ILE A 128 14.86 19.56 -5.76
N PHE A 129 14.33 20.78 -5.92
CA PHE A 129 13.90 21.35 -7.19
C PHE A 129 14.73 22.60 -7.52
N ASP A 130 15.04 22.79 -8.80
CA ASP A 130 15.61 24.02 -9.32
C ASP A 130 14.62 25.19 -9.17
N GLY A 131 15.08 26.41 -9.49
CA GLY A 131 14.22 27.61 -9.45
C GLY A 131 13.01 27.55 -10.40
N ASN A 132 12.91 26.54 -11.26
CA ASN A 132 11.82 26.30 -12.19
C ASN A 132 10.90 25.14 -11.74
N GLY A 133 11.12 24.58 -10.55
CA GLY A 133 10.32 23.46 -10.04
C GLY A 133 10.65 22.11 -10.70
N ARG A 134 11.82 21.94 -11.33
CA ARG A 134 12.30 20.66 -11.86
C ARG A 134 13.22 19.97 -10.84
N PRO A 135 13.18 18.64 -10.66
CA PRO A 135 14.06 17.95 -9.72
C PRO A 135 15.54 18.23 -10.02
N ARG A 136 16.34 18.55 -8.99
CA ARG A 136 17.79 18.68 -9.11
C ARG A 136 18.42 17.28 -9.23
N PRO A 137 19.36 17.06 -10.16
CA PRO A 137 19.96 15.74 -10.36
C PRO A 137 20.80 15.23 -9.18
N GLU A 138 21.34 16.11 -8.33
CA GLU A 138 22.48 15.80 -7.44
C GLU A 138 22.11 15.40 -6.00
N GLU A 139 20.83 15.47 -5.58
CA GLU A 139 20.42 15.18 -4.19
C GLU A 139 19.45 13.98 -4.05
N ASN A 140 19.26 13.19 -5.11
CA ASN A 140 18.48 11.95 -5.03
C ASN A 140 19.42 10.76 -4.76
N PRO A 141 19.07 9.84 -3.82
CA PRO A 141 19.69 8.51 -3.78
C PRO A 141 19.57 7.86 -5.16
N PRO A 142 20.40 6.85 -5.50
CA PRO A 142 20.47 6.30 -6.85
C PRO A 142 19.20 5.53 -7.22
N TYR A 143 18.16 6.23 -7.64
CA TYR A 143 17.07 5.66 -8.43
C TYR A 143 17.54 5.61 -9.88
N HIS A 144 17.35 4.47 -10.54
CA HIS A 144 17.85 4.26 -11.89
C HIS A 144 17.22 5.25 -12.87
N THR A 145 18.04 6.18 -13.36
CA THR A 145 17.76 6.97 -14.55
C THR A 145 18.19 6.14 -15.75
N GLN A 146 17.23 5.45 -16.38
CA GLN A 146 17.41 4.68 -17.62
C GLN A 146 18.53 3.62 -17.56
N GLY A 147 18.22 2.47 -16.96
CA GLY A 147 19.08 1.28 -16.90
C GLY A 147 18.27 0.04 -16.54
N ARG A 148 18.83 -1.16 -16.72
CA ARG A 148 18.16 -2.42 -16.36
C ARG A 148 17.76 -2.40 -14.88
N ALA A 149 16.45 -2.41 -14.59
CA ALA A 149 15.93 -2.52 -13.22
C ALA A 149 16.30 -3.87 -12.58
N LEU A 150 16.41 -4.92 -13.39
CA LEU A 150 16.74 -6.28 -12.99
C LEU A 150 18.17 -6.57 -13.46
N GLY A 151 19.08 -6.71 -12.50
CA GLY A 151 20.52 -6.72 -12.76
C GLY A 151 21.12 -8.10 -13.01
N GLY A 152 20.41 -9.19 -12.77
CA GLY A 152 20.99 -10.53 -12.69
C GLY A 152 20.20 -11.63 -13.39
N GLN A 153 20.76 -12.83 -13.29
CA GLN A 153 19.98 -14.06 -13.46
C GLN A 153 19.03 -14.16 -12.27
N MET A 154 17.74 -14.38 -12.56
CA MET A 154 16.74 -14.66 -11.54
C MET A 154 17.21 -15.86 -10.70
N PRO A 155 17.09 -15.81 -9.35
CA PRO A 155 17.45 -16.95 -8.52
C PRO A 155 16.72 -18.22 -8.97
N GLU A 156 17.42 -19.35 -9.02
CA GLU A 156 16.85 -20.64 -9.45
C GLU A 156 15.64 -21.05 -8.59
N THR A 157 15.61 -20.66 -7.32
CA THR A 157 14.48 -20.87 -6.42
C THR A 157 13.24 -20.08 -6.85
N ALA A 158 13.40 -18.82 -7.27
CA ALA A 158 12.31 -17.99 -7.79
C ALA A 158 11.80 -18.54 -9.14
N ARG A 159 12.72 -18.97 -10.01
CA ARG A 159 12.38 -19.64 -11.28
C ARG A 159 11.49 -20.86 -11.06
N ARG A 160 11.91 -21.75 -10.15
CA ARG A 160 11.17 -22.98 -9.84
C ARG A 160 9.78 -22.67 -9.29
N ARG A 161 9.65 -21.67 -8.41
CA ARG A 161 8.34 -21.25 -7.89
C ARG A 161 7.39 -20.76 -8.99
N LEU A 162 7.90 -19.95 -9.93
CA LEU A 162 7.13 -19.51 -11.10
C LEU A 162 6.66 -20.69 -11.96
N GLU A 163 7.54 -21.66 -12.20
CA GLU A 163 7.20 -22.89 -12.93
C GLU A 163 6.14 -23.74 -12.20
N GLU A 164 6.25 -23.86 -10.86
CA GLU A 164 5.29 -24.59 -10.00
C GLU A 164 3.87 -24.00 -10.05
N ILE A 165 3.74 -22.67 -10.23
CA ILE A 165 2.45 -21.98 -10.39
C ILE A 165 2.04 -21.81 -11.86
N GLY A 166 2.72 -22.50 -12.78
CA GLY A 166 2.35 -22.56 -14.20
C GLY A 166 2.80 -21.37 -15.05
N VAL A 167 3.71 -20.53 -14.56
CA VAL A 167 4.36 -19.49 -15.37
C VAL A 167 5.55 -20.11 -16.10
N SER A 168 5.46 -20.20 -17.43
CA SER A 168 6.54 -20.78 -18.25
C SER A 168 7.82 -19.92 -18.24
N ALA A 169 8.95 -20.54 -18.54
CA ALA A 169 10.21 -19.84 -18.73
C ALA A 169 10.12 -18.74 -19.81
N GLU A 170 9.43 -19.01 -20.91
CA GLU A 170 9.23 -18.01 -21.98
C GLU A 170 8.41 -16.81 -21.49
N GLN A 171 7.31 -17.04 -20.76
CA GLN A 171 6.54 -15.96 -20.16
C GLN A 171 7.38 -15.16 -19.16
N THR A 172 8.16 -15.84 -18.33
CA THR A 172 9.07 -15.23 -17.36
C THR A 172 10.08 -14.32 -18.05
N ASP A 173 10.75 -14.80 -19.10
CA ASP A 173 11.75 -14.04 -19.85
C ASP A 173 11.13 -12.81 -20.52
N ARG A 174 9.94 -12.97 -21.14
CA ARG A 174 9.22 -11.85 -21.77
C ARG A 174 8.82 -10.78 -20.75
N VAL A 175 8.27 -11.16 -19.60
CA VAL A 175 7.88 -10.20 -18.56
C VAL A 175 9.12 -9.49 -18.01
N ARG A 176 10.20 -10.21 -17.71
CA ARG A 176 11.45 -9.61 -17.24
C ARG A 176 12.07 -8.65 -18.27
N GLU A 177 11.99 -8.98 -19.56
CA GLU A 177 12.42 -8.08 -20.63
C GLU A 177 11.58 -6.79 -20.65
N GLU A 178 10.25 -6.89 -20.52
CA GLU A 178 9.36 -5.73 -20.43
C GLU A 178 9.63 -4.87 -19.19
N LEU A 179 9.84 -5.50 -18.02
CA LEU A 179 10.18 -4.79 -16.78
C LEU A 179 11.47 -3.98 -16.99
N ASN A 180 12.51 -4.58 -17.55
CA ASN A 180 13.78 -3.90 -17.82
C ASN A 180 13.66 -2.77 -18.86
N ARG A 181 12.88 -2.99 -19.91
CA ARG A 181 12.71 -2.01 -21.00
C ARG A 181 11.89 -0.80 -20.57
N ASN A 182 10.88 -1.01 -19.72
CA ASN A 182 9.89 0.00 -19.34
C ASN A 182 10.07 0.53 -17.91
N ALA A 183 11.13 0.11 -17.21
CA ALA A 183 11.43 0.62 -15.88
C ALA A 183 11.69 2.13 -15.91
N ILE A 184 11.00 2.83 -15.01
CA ILE A 184 11.15 4.27 -14.78
C ILE A 184 11.32 4.55 -13.30
N ASP A 185 11.90 5.71 -12.99
CA ASP A 185 12.00 6.20 -11.63
C ASP A 185 10.59 6.42 -11.03
N PRO A 186 10.27 5.80 -9.87
CA PRO A 186 8.93 5.87 -9.30
C PRO A 186 8.56 7.31 -8.90
N ARG A 187 9.53 8.10 -8.43
CA ARG A 187 9.31 9.50 -8.03
C ARG A 187 8.85 10.35 -9.21
N THR A 188 9.56 10.23 -10.34
CA THR A 188 9.23 10.89 -11.60
C THR A 188 7.84 10.50 -12.08
N ASN A 189 7.51 9.21 -12.04
CA ASN A 189 6.21 8.73 -12.48
C ASN A 189 5.05 9.30 -11.65
N VAL A 190 5.13 9.26 -10.31
CA VAL A 190 4.05 9.76 -9.45
C VAL A 190 3.91 11.29 -9.54
N LEU A 191 4.99 12.03 -9.77
CA LEU A 191 4.92 13.48 -9.98
C LEU A 191 4.28 13.83 -11.32
N GLU A 192 4.65 13.14 -12.39
CA GLU A 192 4.03 13.29 -13.71
C GLU A 192 2.53 12.94 -13.64
N ALA A 193 2.19 11.82 -13.00
CA ALA A 193 0.82 11.38 -12.78
C ALA A 193 0.01 12.42 -11.99
N MET A 194 0.55 12.90 -10.87
CA MET A 194 -0.07 13.96 -10.07
C MET A 194 -0.29 15.21 -10.91
N SER A 195 0.69 15.63 -11.73
CA SER A 195 0.59 16.85 -12.52
C SER A 195 -0.57 16.83 -13.53
N ARG A 196 -0.87 15.66 -14.11
CA ARG A 196 -1.87 15.48 -15.18
C ARG A 196 -3.27 15.09 -14.69
N ASN A 197 -3.39 14.60 -13.47
CA ASN A 197 -4.63 14.07 -12.95
C ASN A 197 -5.14 14.86 -11.75
N ARG A 198 -6.45 14.85 -11.52
CA ARG A 198 -7.05 15.46 -10.31
C ARG A 198 -6.91 14.54 -9.10
N VAL A 199 -6.83 13.22 -9.33
CA VAL A 199 -6.59 12.21 -8.29
C VAL A 199 -5.34 11.39 -8.63
N LEU A 200 -4.47 11.22 -7.65
CA LEU A 200 -3.41 10.22 -7.66
C LEU A 200 -3.74 9.17 -6.59
N GLY A 201 -4.15 7.98 -7.00
CA GLY A 201 -4.35 6.85 -6.10
C GLY A 201 -3.04 6.10 -5.88
N ILE A 202 -2.64 5.91 -4.63
CA ILE A 202 -1.46 5.12 -4.24
C ILE A 202 -1.94 4.00 -3.32
N GLY A 203 -1.80 2.76 -3.79
CA GLY A 203 -2.08 1.55 -3.05
C GLY A 203 -1.07 1.30 -1.94
N GLU A 204 -1.51 0.76 -0.80
CA GLU A 204 -0.67 0.13 0.22
C GLU A 204 -1.11 -1.32 0.49
N SER A 205 -0.24 -2.08 1.15
CA SER A 205 -0.49 -3.48 1.55
C SER A 205 -1.15 -3.62 2.94
N HIS A 206 -1.14 -2.55 3.74
CA HIS A 206 -1.44 -2.55 5.19
C HIS A 206 -0.58 -3.49 6.05
N ILE A 207 0.53 -4.02 5.51
CA ILE A 207 1.45 -4.91 6.21
C ILE A 207 2.71 -4.13 6.57
N ASP A 208 3.20 -4.32 7.80
CA ASP A 208 4.45 -3.75 8.27
C ASP A 208 5.60 -4.77 8.09
N PRO A 209 6.80 -4.33 7.63
CA PRO A 209 7.14 -2.99 7.18
C PRO A 209 6.44 -2.59 5.87
N ASN A 210 6.08 -1.31 5.77
CA ASN A 210 5.30 -0.77 4.65
C ASN A 210 6.11 0.27 3.85
N PRO A 211 6.91 -0.15 2.85
CA PRO A 211 7.74 0.76 2.07
C PRO A 211 6.94 1.82 1.31
N GLU A 212 5.65 1.58 1.07
CA GLU A 212 4.73 2.53 0.44
C GLU A 212 4.49 3.76 1.31
N ARG A 213 4.32 3.59 2.63
CA ARG A 213 4.19 4.70 3.58
C ARG A 213 5.44 5.56 3.57
N ASP A 214 6.62 4.94 3.60
CA ASP A 214 7.89 5.66 3.55
C ASP A 214 8.09 6.41 2.24
N PHE A 215 7.79 5.77 1.11
CA PHE A 215 7.82 6.40 -0.20
C PHE A 215 6.87 7.60 -0.27
N LEU A 216 5.61 7.42 0.14
CA LEU A 216 4.63 8.50 0.13
C LEU A 216 5.07 9.66 1.02
N ARG A 217 5.50 9.39 2.26
CA ARG A 217 6.07 10.40 3.17
C ARG A 217 7.13 11.24 2.47
N GLN A 218 8.12 10.60 1.85
CA GLN A 218 9.18 11.31 1.14
C GLN A 218 8.66 12.14 -0.06
N MET A 219 7.60 11.67 -0.72
CA MET A 219 7.04 12.32 -1.91
C MET A 219 6.07 13.47 -1.61
N LEU A 220 5.45 13.55 -0.43
CA LEU A 220 4.44 14.57 -0.13
C LEU A 220 4.88 16.03 -0.38
N PRO A 221 6.11 16.48 -0.06
CA PRO A 221 6.57 17.83 -0.41
C PRO A 221 6.57 18.10 -1.92
N ALA A 222 7.01 17.11 -2.69
CA ALA A 222 7.05 17.20 -4.14
C ALA A 222 5.64 17.15 -4.74
N LEU A 223 4.76 16.29 -4.23
CA LEU A 223 3.35 16.21 -4.63
C LEU A 223 2.60 17.51 -4.33
N ARG A 224 2.88 18.16 -3.19
CA ARG A 224 2.35 19.49 -2.87
C ARG A 224 2.74 20.51 -3.93
N LYS A 225 4.02 20.55 -4.34
CA LYS A 225 4.51 21.41 -5.43
C LYS A 225 3.86 21.07 -6.77
N ALA A 226 3.53 19.80 -7.02
CA ALA A 226 2.78 19.35 -8.20
C ALA A 226 1.25 19.65 -8.14
N GLY A 227 0.81 20.37 -7.10
CA GLY A 227 -0.55 20.87 -6.96
C GLY A 227 -1.46 20.03 -6.07
N ALA A 228 -0.95 18.99 -5.39
CA ALA A 228 -1.75 18.28 -4.40
C ALA A 228 -2.25 19.26 -3.33
N THR A 229 -3.52 19.14 -2.94
CA THR A 229 -4.19 20.01 -1.97
C THR A 229 -4.73 19.24 -0.77
N HIS A 230 -5.04 17.96 -0.97
CA HIS A 230 -5.61 17.07 0.02
C HIS A 230 -4.83 15.75 0.02
N LEU A 231 -4.72 15.15 1.20
CA LEU A 231 -4.40 13.73 1.38
C LEU A 231 -5.66 13.06 1.93
N ALA A 232 -6.32 12.27 1.08
CA ALA A 232 -7.42 11.42 1.45
C ALA A 232 -6.86 10.06 1.90
N VAL A 233 -7.23 9.63 3.11
CA VAL A 233 -6.73 8.41 3.73
C VAL A 233 -7.87 7.47 4.06
N GLU A 234 -7.62 6.17 3.92
CA GLU A 234 -8.52 5.09 4.33
C GLU A 234 -8.64 5.00 5.86
N MET A 235 -9.34 5.98 6.43
CA MET A 235 -9.67 6.04 7.84
C MET A 235 -11.18 6.21 7.98
N PRO A 236 -11.82 5.57 8.98
CA PRO A 236 -13.25 5.74 9.22
C PRO A 236 -13.62 7.21 9.39
N ALA A 237 -14.70 7.67 8.78
CA ALA A 237 -15.11 9.08 8.77
C ALA A 237 -15.29 9.67 10.18
N GLN A 238 -15.63 8.86 11.18
CA GLN A 238 -15.69 9.26 12.59
C GLN A 238 -14.34 9.71 13.19
N THR A 239 -13.23 9.42 12.51
CA THR A 239 -11.89 9.88 12.87
C THR A 239 -11.57 11.28 12.32
N GLN A 240 -12.40 11.86 11.45
CA GLN A 240 -12.14 13.20 10.90
C GLN A 240 -11.90 14.28 11.98
N PRO A 241 -12.65 14.34 13.10
CA PRO A 241 -12.38 15.31 14.16
C PRO A 241 -10.96 15.18 14.76
N LEU A 242 -10.39 13.97 14.80
CA LEU A 242 -9.01 13.74 15.23
C LEU A 242 -8.00 14.29 14.23
N LEU A 243 -8.26 14.10 12.92
CA LEU A 243 -7.41 14.63 11.86
C LEU A 243 -7.44 16.16 11.83
N ASP A 244 -8.61 16.76 12.09
CA ASP A 244 -8.77 18.21 12.17
C ASP A 244 -8.03 18.78 13.40
N GLU A 245 -8.13 18.12 14.55
CA GLU A 245 -7.36 18.46 15.75
C GLU A 245 -5.86 18.34 15.49
N PHE A 246 -5.42 17.22 14.92
CA PHE A 246 -4.03 16.98 14.56
C PHE A 246 -3.49 18.02 13.59
N SER A 247 -4.28 18.39 12.58
CA SER A 247 -3.91 19.41 11.59
C SER A 247 -3.63 20.76 12.25
N ARG A 248 -4.39 21.11 13.29
CA ARG A 248 -4.24 22.39 14.04
C ARG A 248 -3.13 22.34 15.09
N THR A 249 -3.03 21.25 15.85
CA THR A 249 -2.19 21.18 17.06
C THR A 249 -0.87 20.46 16.83
N GLY A 250 -0.76 19.66 15.78
CA GLY A 250 0.34 18.71 15.57
C GLY A 250 0.32 17.52 16.53
N LYS A 251 -0.73 17.36 17.35
CA LYS A 251 -0.89 16.27 18.32
C LYS A 251 -2.10 15.42 17.98
N ILE A 252 -1.95 14.11 18.08
CA ILE A 252 -3.02 13.13 17.84
C ILE A 252 -2.98 12.06 18.91
N ASP A 253 -4.15 11.79 19.51
CA ASP A 253 -4.29 10.69 20.45
C ASP A 253 -4.44 9.37 19.67
N ARG A 254 -3.33 8.66 19.52
CA ARG A 254 -3.27 7.38 18.78
C ARG A 254 -4.17 6.31 19.38
N ASN A 255 -4.52 6.39 20.67
CA ASN A 255 -5.40 5.41 21.29
C ASN A 255 -6.84 5.50 20.75
N ARG A 256 -7.21 6.64 20.17
CA ARG A 256 -8.51 6.86 19.52
C ARG A 256 -8.51 6.42 18.05
N LEU A 257 -7.38 6.01 17.50
CA LEU A 257 -7.27 5.44 16.15
C LEU A 257 -7.48 3.92 16.17
N PRO A 258 -8.05 3.33 15.10
CA PRO A 258 -7.99 1.89 14.87
C PRO A 258 -6.54 1.37 14.92
N SER A 259 -6.33 0.13 15.40
CA SER A 259 -4.99 -0.43 15.65
C SER A 259 -4.08 -0.40 14.41
N GLY A 260 -4.60 -0.78 13.24
CA GLY A 260 -3.85 -0.75 11.97
C GLY A 260 -3.41 0.64 11.50
N LEU A 261 -3.90 1.71 12.12
CA LEU A 261 -3.59 3.11 11.79
C LEU A 261 -2.69 3.78 12.85
N ARG A 262 -2.22 3.01 13.83
CA ARG A 262 -1.30 3.45 14.89
C ARG A 262 0.21 3.31 14.59
N PRO A 263 0.67 2.50 13.60
CA PRO A 263 2.09 2.39 13.29
C PRO A 263 2.78 3.75 13.07
N ASP A 264 4.06 3.82 13.43
CA ASP A 264 4.84 5.06 13.37
C ASP A 264 5.00 5.59 11.94
N ASP A 265 5.18 4.70 10.96
CA ASP A 265 5.33 5.04 9.56
C ASP A 265 4.05 5.70 8.97
N TYR A 266 2.87 5.22 9.35
CA TYR A 266 1.58 5.81 8.97
C TYR A 266 1.43 7.20 9.58
N MET A 267 1.83 7.33 10.85
CA MET A 267 1.80 8.62 11.54
C MET A 267 2.78 9.63 10.95
N ASP A 268 3.91 9.16 10.44
CA ASP A 268 4.88 10.01 9.76
C ASP A 268 4.36 10.50 8.40
N VAL A 269 3.56 9.70 7.67
CA VAL A 269 2.82 10.16 6.47
C VAL A 269 1.86 11.30 6.83
N LEU A 270 1.02 11.11 7.85
CA LEU A 270 0.06 12.14 8.28
C LEU A 270 0.78 13.43 8.73
N ASN A 271 1.84 13.29 9.52
CA ASN A 271 2.62 14.44 10.00
C ASN A 271 3.27 15.19 8.83
N GLN A 272 3.83 14.46 7.87
CA GLN A 272 4.43 15.07 6.71
C GLN A 272 3.40 15.80 5.84
N ALA A 273 2.22 15.24 5.63
CA ALA A 273 1.14 15.90 4.89
C ALA A 273 0.70 17.21 5.59
N ARG A 274 0.55 17.18 6.92
CA ARG A 274 0.29 18.38 7.73
C ARG A 274 1.38 19.44 7.57
N LEU A 275 2.65 19.05 7.64
CA LEU A 275 3.78 19.97 7.46
C LEU A 275 3.80 20.63 6.07
N GLN A 276 3.29 19.94 5.04
CA GLN A 276 3.13 20.49 3.69
C GLN A 276 1.83 21.29 3.49
N GLY A 277 1.02 21.44 4.54
CA GLY A 277 -0.25 22.16 4.49
C GLY A 277 -1.31 21.46 3.62
N LEU A 278 -1.21 20.14 3.45
CA LEU A 278 -2.27 19.35 2.83
C LEU A 278 -3.42 19.17 3.81
N LYS A 279 -4.66 19.26 3.32
CA LYS A 279 -5.84 18.94 4.11
C LYS A 279 -5.96 17.42 4.24
N LEU A 280 -6.02 16.93 5.47
CA LEU A 280 -6.21 15.51 5.77
C LEU A 280 -7.71 15.17 5.76
N VAL A 281 -8.09 14.12 5.04
CA VAL A 281 -9.50 13.69 4.94
C VAL A 281 -9.63 12.19 5.15
N ALA A 282 -10.42 11.79 6.12
CA ALA A 282 -10.86 10.41 6.35
C ALA A 282 -11.99 10.08 5.37
N VAL A 283 -11.79 9.12 4.47
CA VAL A 283 -12.78 8.82 3.40
C VAL A 283 -13.52 7.50 3.59
N ASP A 284 -13.07 6.64 4.51
CA ASP A 284 -13.67 5.33 4.72
C ASP A 284 -14.98 5.45 5.53
N PRO A 285 -16.11 4.85 5.14
CA PRO A 285 -17.33 4.90 5.93
C PRO A 285 -17.24 4.09 7.23
N ASN A 286 -17.94 4.54 8.28
CA ASN A 286 -17.90 3.87 9.59
C ASN A 286 -18.51 2.46 9.62
N GLN A 287 -19.42 2.13 8.70
CA GLN A 287 -20.24 0.91 8.76
C GLN A 287 -20.51 0.25 7.40
N ALA A 288 -19.90 0.72 6.31
CA ALA A 288 -20.13 0.10 5.01
C ALA A 288 -19.06 -0.95 4.73
N LEU A 289 -19.51 -2.16 4.40
CA LEU A 289 -18.64 -3.24 3.94
C LEU A 289 -18.83 -3.45 2.42
N GLY A 290 -17.82 -4.03 1.78
CA GLY A 290 -17.85 -4.39 0.36
C GLY A 290 -18.15 -3.20 -0.56
N ARG A 291 -19.03 -3.40 -1.55
CA ARG A 291 -19.34 -2.40 -2.60
C ARG A 291 -19.82 -1.04 -2.08
N GLY A 292 -20.45 -1.02 -0.90
CA GLY A 292 -20.90 0.23 -0.27
C GLY A 292 -19.73 1.09 0.22
N ARG A 293 -18.61 0.46 0.58
CA ARG A 293 -17.40 1.08 1.12
C ARG A 293 -16.71 1.96 0.07
N ASP A 294 -16.36 1.36 -1.07
CA ASP A 294 -15.73 2.06 -2.20
C ASP A 294 -16.55 3.21 -2.75
N GLY A 295 -17.87 3.01 -2.88
CA GLY A 295 -18.75 4.08 -3.34
C GLY A 295 -18.82 5.26 -2.38
N ALA A 296 -18.69 5.03 -1.07
CA ALA A 296 -18.60 6.12 -0.10
C ALA A 296 -17.28 6.88 -0.21
N MET A 297 -16.15 6.18 -0.32
CA MET A 297 -14.84 6.79 -0.54
C MET A 297 -14.82 7.64 -1.81
N ALA A 298 -15.30 7.09 -2.93
CA ALA A 298 -15.38 7.80 -4.20
C ALA A 298 -16.26 9.06 -4.12
N ARG A 299 -17.42 8.99 -3.44
CA ARG A 299 -18.28 10.17 -3.25
C ARG A 299 -17.64 11.25 -2.40
N GLU A 300 -16.93 10.88 -1.34
CA GLU A 300 -16.26 11.87 -0.48
C GLU A 300 -15.12 12.57 -1.22
N ILE A 301 -14.33 11.83 -2.00
CA ILE A 301 -13.30 12.41 -2.86
C ILE A 301 -13.94 13.27 -3.96
N GLY A 302 -15.00 12.81 -4.62
CA GLY A 302 -15.72 13.59 -5.62
C GLY A 302 -16.22 14.93 -5.08
N ARG A 303 -16.79 14.94 -3.86
CA ARG A 303 -17.21 16.16 -3.16
C ARG A 303 -16.07 17.17 -2.98
N ILE A 304 -14.85 16.70 -2.68
CA ILE A 304 -13.66 17.58 -2.60
C ILE A 304 -13.35 18.19 -3.97
N LEU A 305 -13.40 17.39 -5.03
CA LEU A 305 -13.07 17.81 -6.39
C LEU A 305 -14.12 18.75 -7.01
N ASP A 306 -15.39 18.54 -6.69
CA ASP A 306 -16.51 19.37 -7.14
C ASP A 306 -16.55 20.73 -6.43
N ALA A 307 -16.07 20.80 -5.18
CA ALA A 307 -16.06 22.04 -4.41
C ALA A 307 -15.10 23.11 -4.96
N ASP A 308 -13.98 22.70 -5.58
CA ASP A 308 -13.04 23.63 -6.22
C ASP A 308 -12.31 22.91 -7.37
N PRO A 309 -12.35 23.44 -8.63
CA PRO A 309 -11.63 22.85 -9.76
C PRO A 309 -10.11 22.78 -9.57
N LYS A 310 -9.52 23.57 -8.66
CA LYS A 310 -8.09 23.53 -8.32
C LYS A 310 -7.74 22.44 -7.32
N ASN A 311 -8.74 21.82 -6.66
CA ASN A 311 -8.47 20.72 -5.76
C ASN A 311 -7.92 19.52 -6.53
N LYS A 312 -6.84 18.97 -5.98
CA LYS A 312 -6.23 17.72 -6.38
C LYS A 312 -5.94 16.87 -5.15
N VAL A 313 -6.22 15.57 -5.24
CA VAL A 313 -6.24 14.64 -4.11
C VAL A 313 -5.17 13.58 -4.31
N VAL A 314 -4.33 13.37 -3.31
CA VAL A 314 -3.58 12.12 -3.15
C VAL A 314 -4.47 11.19 -2.34
N PHE A 315 -4.85 10.04 -2.90
CA PHE A 315 -5.70 9.05 -2.26
C PHE A 315 -4.85 7.85 -1.86
N PHE A 316 -4.59 7.71 -0.57
CA PHE A 316 -3.76 6.66 0.01
C PHE A 316 -4.63 5.62 0.72
N VAL A 317 -4.62 4.40 0.21
CA VAL A 317 -5.65 3.37 0.47
C VAL A 317 -5.09 1.97 0.16
N GLY A 318 -5.68 0.91 0.69
CA GLY A 318 -5.47 -0.46 0.26
C GLY A 318 -5.61 -0.60 -1.25
N GLN A 319 -4.66 -1.29 -1.88
CA GLN A 319 -4.54 -1.32 -3.34
C GLN A 319 -5.80 -1.82 -4.07
N GLU A 320 -6.59 -2.69 -3.45
CA GLU A 320 -7.81 -3.26 -4.02
C GLU A 320 -8.89 -2.20 -4.31
N HIS A 321 -8.84 -1.06 -3.60
CA HIS A 321 -9.74 0.07 -3.81
C HIS A 321 -9.40 0.86 -5.08
N LEU A 322 -8.25 0.58 -5.69
CA LEU A 322 -7.75 1.23 -6.90
C LEU A 322 -7.84 0.35 -8.17
N ASP A 323 -8.32 -0.89 -8.04
CA ASP A 323 -8.46 -1.82 -9.14
C ASP A 323 -9.56 -1.36 -10.13
N ARG A 324 -9.21 -1.21 -11.42
CA ARG A 324 -10.15 -0.71 -12.44
C ARG A 324 -11.13 -1.76 -12.97
N ASP A 325 -10.77 -3.04 -12.94
CA ASP A 325 -11.61 -4.13 -13.44
C ASP A 325 -12.67 -4.53 -12.40
N ARG A 326 -12.40 -4.25 -11.11
CA ARG A 326 -13.43 -4.23 -10.07
C ARG A 326 -14.31 -3.00 -10.26
N GLY A 327 -15.33 -3.09 -11.12
CA GLY A 327 -16.20 -1.96 -11.47
C GLY A 327 -16.95 -1.24 -10.34
N PHE A 328 -16.81 -1.71 -9.09
CA PHE A 328 -17.30 -1.11 -7.86
C PHE A 328 -16.20 -0.52 -6.95
N ALA A 329 -14.91 -0.68 -7.27
CA ALA A 329 -13.81 -0.07 -6.55
C ALA A 329 -13.85 1.46 -6.66
N ALA A 330 -13.23 2.16 -5.70
CA ALA A 330 -13.28 3.61 -5.64
C ALA A 330 -12.72 4.29 -6.91
N ALA A 331 -11.63 3.77 -7.48
CA ALA A 331 -11.02 4.35 -8.68
C ALA A 331 -11.93 4.35 -9.93
N PRO A 332 -12.52 3.22 -10.38
CA PRO A 332 -13.44 3.24 -11.50
C PRO A 332 -14.71 4.04 -11.22
N LEU A 333 -15.16 4.15 -9.96
CA LEU A 333 -16.27 5.01 -9.58
C LEU A 333 -15.93 6.50 -9.73
N LEU A 334 -14.73 6.93 -9.31
CA LEU A 334 -14.25 8.30 -9.53
C LEU A 334 -14.14 8.65 -11.02
N ALA A 335 -13.67 7.73 -11.84
CA ALA A 335 -13.63 7.90 -13.29
C ALA A 335 -15.06 8.04 -13.88
N LYS A 336 -16.02 7.22 -13.44
CA LYS A 336 -17.44 7.33 -13.82
C LYS A 336 -18.08 8.67 -13.41
N MET A 337 -17.60 9.29 -12.33
CA MET A 337 -18.00 10.63 -11.90
C MET A 337 -17.35 11.75 -12.74
N GLY A 338 -16.50 11.42 -13.73
CA GLY A 338 -15.86 12.38 -14.61
C GLY A 338 -14.56 12.98 -14.05
N HIS A 339 -14.00 12.40 -12.99
CA HIS A 339 -12.72 12.84 -12.44
C HIS A 339 -11.56 12.05 -13.04
N SER A 340 -10.49 12.75 -13.44
CA SER A 340 -9.26 12.09 -13.87
C SER A 340 -8.52 11.51 -12.67
N ILE A 341 -8.24 10.21 -12.74
CA ILE A 341 -7.50 9.45 -11.73
C ILE A 341 -6.38 8.67 -12.40
N HIS A 342 -5.22 8.63 -11.75
CA HIS A 342 -4.13 7.71 -12.06
C HIS A 342 -3.93 6.77 -10.88
N THR A 343 -3.97 5.46 -11.12
CA THR A 343 -3.82 4.44 -10.08
C THR A 343 -2.42 3.85 -10.06
N VAL A 344 -1.81 3.83 -8.88
CA VAL A 344 -0.51 3.21 -8.64
C VAL A 344 -0.72 2.08 -7.65
N ALA A 345 -0.57 0.84 -8.11
CA ALA A 345 -0.42 -0.28 -7.22
C ALA A 345 1.05 -0.42 -6.82
N SER A 346 1.28 -0.76 -5.57
CA SER A 346 2.59 -1.13 -5.08
C SER A 346 2.69 -2.63 -4.97
N HIS A 347 3.90 -3.12 -5.13
CA HIS A 347 4.26 -4.48 -4.83
C HIS A 347 5.48 -4.44 -3.92
N SER A 348 5.33 -5.05 -2.75
CA SER A 348 6.42 -5.33 -1.82
C SER A 348 6.60 -6.85 -1.72
N ASN A 349 7.84 -7.29 -1.55
CA ASN A 349 8.25 -8.70 -1.54
C ASN A 349 7.72 -9.52 -0.34
N GLU A 350 6.78 -8.99 0.44
CA GLU A 350 6.26 -9.62 1.66
C GLU A 350 5.08 -10.55 1.41
N HIS A 351 4.45 -10.45 0.23
CA HIS A 351 3.39 -11.36 -0.17
C HIS A 351 4.00 -12.70 -0.61
N PHE A 352 3.96 -13.67 0.31
CA PHE A 352 4.18 -15.08 0.00
C PHE A 352 3.22 -15.47 -1.12
N PHE A 353 3.75 -15.96 -2.25
CA PHE A 353 3.02 -16.42 -3.46
C PHE A 353 2.68 -15.38 -4.54
N ASP A 354 3.31 -14.20 -4.54
CA ASP A 354 3.16 -13.26 -5.66
C ASP A 354 4.18 -13.55 -6.78
N GLN A 355 3.71 -13.68 -8.02
CA GLN A 355 4.55 -13.78 -9.23
C GLN A 355 5.54 -12.63 -9.33
N LEU A 356 5.14 -11.42 -8.94
CA LEU A 356 6.00 -10.23 -9.02
C LEU A 356 7.18 -10.31 -8.07
N THR A 357 7.01 -10.91 -6.88
CA THR A 357 8.11 -11.12 -5.92
C THR A 357 9.20 -11.96 -6.57
N ASP A 358 8.83 -13.04 -7.25
CA ASP A 358 9.79 -13.93 -7.91
C ASP A 358 10.38 -13.30 -9.17
N LEU A 359 9.57 -12.62 -9.98
CA LEU A 359 10.01 -11.92 -11.18
C LEU A 359 10.98 -10.77 -10.91
N THR A 360 10.94 -10.18 -9.70
CA THR A 360 11.76 -9.04 -9.31
C THR A 360 12.74 -9.33 -8.17
N ALA A 361 12.96 -10.60 -7.85
CA ALA A 361 13.79 -11.04 -6.72
C ALA A 361 15.25 -10.55 -6.76
N ASP A 362 15.76 -10.19 -7.94
CA ASP A 362 17.10 -9.64 -8.15
C ASP A 362 17.14 -8.11 -8.31
N SER A 363 16.01 -7.43 -8.11
CA SER A 363 15.94 -5.97 -8.09
C SER A 363 16.70 -5.42 -6.88
N ARG A 364 17.45 -4.34 -7.10
CA ARG A 364 18.27 -3.67 -6.07
C ARG A 364 17.81 -2.26 -5.73
N SER A 365 16.81 -1.75 -6.44
CA SER A 365 16.26 -0.42 -6.22
C SER A 365 14.79 -0.39 -6.59
N ALA A 366 14.04 0.57 -6.06
CA ALA A 366 12.65 0.73 -6.47
C ALA A 366 12.57 1.26 -7.89
N PHE A 367 11.61 0.73 -8.63
CA PHE A 367 11.28 1.16 -9.98
C PHE A 367 9.77 1.10 -10.18
N ALA A 368 9.28 1.80 -11.18
CA ALA A 368 7.89 1.73 -11.61
C ALA A 368 7.79 1.28 -13.06
N VAL A 369 6.65 0.71 -13.43
CA VAL A 369 6.32 0.34 -14.82
C VAL A 369 4.88 0.76 -15.11
N ARG A 370 4.67 1.45 -16.23
CA ARG A 370 3.33 1.74 -16.73
C ARG A 370 2.77 0.49 -17.38
N THR A 371 1.65 -0.02 -16.88
CA THR A 371 1.08 -1.31 -17.31
C THR A 371 0.72 -1.32 -18.79
N GLY A 372 0.25 -0.19 -19.33
CA GLY A 372 -0.04 -0.03 -20.77
C GLY A 372 1.19 -0.15 -21.68
N SER A 373 2.41 -0.09 -21.14
CA SER A 373 3.67 -0.30 -21.88
C SER A 373 4.25 -1.71 -21.74
N ALA A 374 3.63 -2.57 -20.90
CA ALA A 374 4.11 -3.90 -20.56
C ALA A 374 2.95 -4.94 -20.66
N PRO A 375 2.52 -5.31 -21.87
CA PRO A 375 1.35 -6.15 -22.09
C PRO A 375 1.47 -7.59 -21.59
N HIS A 376 2.68 -8.14 -21.41
CA HIS A 376 2.83 -9.46 -20.79
C HIS A 376 2.71 -9.35 -19.27
N LEU A 377 3.33 -8.33 -18.67
CA LEU A 377 3.15 -8.00 -17.25
C LEU A 377 1.67 -7.75 -16.90
N SER A 378 0.97 -6.99 -17.73
CA SER A 378 -0.43 -6.59 -17.47
C SER A 378 -1.41 -7.76 -17.44
N ARG A 379 -1.02 -8.94 -17.97
CA ARG A 379 -1.85 -10.14 -18.01
C ARG A 379 -1.61 -11.08 -16.84
N LEU A 380 -0.58 -10.84 -16.04
CA LEU A 380 -0.31 -11.61 -14.84
C LEU A 380 -1.38 -11.33 -13.79
N TYR A 381 -1.78 -12.37 -13.07
CA TYR A 381 -2.73 -12.27 -11.96
C TYR A 381 -2.01 -11.80 -10.70
N GLN A 382 -2.69 -11.02 -9.86
CA GLN A 382 -2.14 -10.55 -8.58
C GLN A 382 -1.97 -11.69 -7.58
N SER A 383 -2.93 -12.63 -7.55
CA SER A 383 -2.86 -13.81 -6.68
C SER A 383 -3.06 -15.09 -7.50
N PRO A 384 -1.97 -15.77 -7.89
CA PRO A 384 -2.04 -17.04 -8.59
C PRO A 384 -2.31 -18.17 -7.60
N ILE A 385 -3.45 -18.17 -6.90
CA ILE A 385 -3.85 -19.38 -6.16
C ILE A 385 -4.28 -20.41 -7.20
N LEU A 386 -3.33 -21.24 -7.59
CA LEU A 386 -3.55 -22.51 -8.29
C LEU A 386 -3.04 -23.63 -7.39
N ALA A 387 -3.78 -23.92 -6.33
CA ALA A 387 -3.79 -25.29 -5.84
C ALA A 387 -4.46 -26.13 -6.93
N ARG A 388 -3.66 -26.89 -7.71
CA ARG A 388 -4.09 -28.06 -8.50
C ARG A 388 -5.45 -27.94 -9.22
N GLY A 389 -5.61 -26.95 -10.09
CA GLY A 389 -6.77 -26.87 -11.01
C GLY A 389 -7.99 -26.09 -10.51
N GLU A 390 -7.90 -25.46 -9.34
CA GLU A 390 -8.91 -24.50 -8.88
C GLU A 390 -8.78 -23.17 -9.64
N ARG A 391 -9.88 -22.44 -9.83
CA ARG A 391 -9.86 -21.11 -10.47
C ARG A 391 -9.26 -20.10 -9.48
N PRO A 392 -8.53 -19.07 -9.95
CA PRO A 392 -8.10 -17.97 -9.09
C PRO A 392 -9.29 -17.39 -8.33
N ILE A 393 -9.17 -17.30 -7.00
CA ILE A 393 -10.16 -16.64 -6.13
C ILE A 393 -10.19 -15.14 -6.45
N ASP A 394 -9.02 -14.59 -6.81
CA ASP A 394 -8.87 -13.23 -7.26
C ASP A 394 -8.54 -13.20 -8.77
N THR A 395 -9.47 -12.66 -9.56
CA THR A 395 -9.28 -12.46 -11.00
C THR A 395 -8.52 -11.17 -11.32
N SER A 396 -8.20 -10.36 -10.32
CA SER A 396 -7.51 -9.10 -10.51
C SER A 396 -6.14 -9.32 -11.15
N ARG A 397 -5.86 -8.49 -12.16
CA ARG A 397 -4.63 -8.51 -12.93
C ARG A 397 -3.82 -7.28 -12.60
N TRP A 398 -2.53 -7.36 -12.87
CA TRP A 398 -1.65 -6.21 -12.73
C TRP A 398 -1.95 -5.11 -13.77
N GLY A 399 -2.60 -5.47 -14.90
CA GLY A 399 -3.08 -4.52 -15.89
C GLY A 399 -4.19 -3.60 -15.42
N ASP A 400 -4.81 -3.91 -14.28
CA ASP A 400 -5.99 -3.20 -13.79
C ASP A 400 -5.60 -1.88 -13.09
N PHE A 401 -4.31 -1.58 -13.00
CA PHE A 401 -3.76 -0.30 -12.54
C PHE A 401 -3.05 0.44 -13.68
N ASP A 402 -2.85 1.76 -13.56
CA ASP A 402 -2.07 2.52 -14.55
C ASP A 402 -0.56 2.34 -14.39
N THR A 403 -0.10 2.12 -13.17
CA THR A 403 1.31 1.93 -12.84
C THR A 403 1.45 0.88 -11.74
N LEU A 404 2.49 0.05 -11.88
CA LEU A 404 3.01 -0.78 -10.80
C LEU A 404 4.30 -0.18 -10.27
N MET A 405 4.45 -0.15 -8.95
CA MET A 405 5.65 0.29 -8.27
C MET A 405 6.23 -0.88 -7.48
N PHE A 406 7.52 -1.14 -7.65
CA PHE A 406 8.20 -2.29 -7.07
C PHE A 406 9.17 -1.80 -6.00
N PHE A 407 9.08 -2.38 -4.81
CA PHE A 407 10.02 -2.13 -3.72
C PHE A 407 10.85 -3.40 -3.47
N PRO A 408 12.19 -3.37 -3.66
CA PRO A 408 13.03 -4.51 -3.36
C PRO A 408 13.00 -4.83 -1.85
N LYS A 409 13.32 -6.07 -1.48
CA LYS A 409 13.24 -6.54 -0.08
C LYS A 409 14.21 -5.77 0.81
N GLU A 410 15.39 -5.47 0.28
CA GLU A 410 16.37 -4.60 0.91
C GLU A 410 16.18 -3.19 0.37
N PHE A 411 15.06 -2.56 0.70
CA PHE A 411 14.89 -1.15 0.41
C PHE A 411 15.66 -0.37 1.49
N PRO A 412 16.78 0.29 1.16
CA PRO A 412 17.57 0.97 2.19
C PRO A 412 16.74 2.08 2.82
N GLU A 413 16.62 2.06 4.15
CA GLU A 413 16.18 3.20 4.93
C GLU A 413 17.19 4.34 4.67
N ASN A 414 16.74 5.39 3.96
CA ASN A 414 17.57 6.56 3.67
C ASN A 414 17.52 7.59 4.81
#